data_AF-A0A2V7RKE9-F1
#
_entry.id   AF-A0A2V7RKE9-F1
#
_cell.length_a   1.000
_cell.length_b   1.000
_cell.length_c   1.000
_cell.angle_alpha   90.00
_cell.angle_beta   90.00
_cell.angle_gamma   90.00
#
_symmetry.space_group_name_H-M   'P 1'
#
loop_
_entity.id
_entity.type
_entity.pdbx_description
1 polymer ?
#
loop_
_entity_poly.entity_id
_entity_poly.type
_entity_poly.pdbx_seq_one_letter_code
_entity_poly.pdbx_strand_id
1 'polypeptide(L)' 'MKVFARRFTLAAMKLSMIALALVVMLGVAGRETPHGTIVASNMRDNTATVIDAASGRVLATLPTGEAPHEVDDARR' A
#
# COMPACT_ATOMS: atom_id res chain seq x y z
N MET A 1 -6.25 -3.70 50.46
CA MET A 1 -4.98 -3.87 49.69
C MET A 1 -5.19 -4.29 48.22
N LYS A 2 -6.16 -5.16 47.87
CA LYS A 2 -6.37 -5.66 46.48
C LYS A 2 -6.76 -4.60 45.42
N VAL A 3 -7.43 -3.51 45.81
CA VAL A 3 -7.86 -2.42 44.90
C VAL A 3 -6.68 -1.59 44.40
N PHE A 4 -5.63 -1.41 45.21
CA PHE A 4 -4.44 -0.63 44.85
C PHE A 4 -3.58 -1.37 43.81
N ALA A 5 -3.42 -2.69 43.98
CA ALA A 5 -2.71 -3.55 43.02
C ALA A 5 -3.39 -3.58 41.63
N ARG A 6 -4.73 -3.68 41.57
CA ARG A 6 -5.49 -3.68 40.30
C ARG A 6 -5.32 -2.40 39.48
N ARG A 7 -5.27 -1.24 40.14
CA ARG A 7 -5.05 0.07 39.49
C ARG A 7 -3.65 0.15 38.88
N PHE A 8 -2.66 -0.44 39.55
CA PHE A 8 -1.28 -0.54 39.08
C PHE A 8 -1.14 -1.46 37.86
N THR A 9 -1.82 -2.62 37.87
CA THR A 9 -1.82 -3.56 36.74
C THR A 9 -2.48 -2.96 35.49
N LEU A 10 -3.56 -2.20 35.66
CA LEU A 10 -4.25 -1.51 34.56
C LEU A 10 -3.41 -0.37 33.96
N ALA A 11 -2.64 0.35 34.78
CA ALA A 11 -1.73 1.39 34.31
C ALA A 11 -0.55 0.80 33.51
N ALA A 12 0.05 -0.29 34.01
CA ALA A 12 1.11 -1.02 33.31
C ALA A 12 0.63 -1.61 31.96
N MET A 13 -0.60 -2.17 31.93
CA MET A 13 -1.21 -2.67 30.70
C MET A 13 -1.41 -1.56 29.66
N LYS A 14 -1.90 -0.38 30.06
CA LYS A 14 -2.07 0.77 29.14
C LYS A 14 -0.73 1.25 28.57
N LEU A 15 0.31 1.30 29.40
CA LEU A 15 1.65 1.72 28.96
C LEU A 15 2.25 0.73 27.95
N SER A 16 2.06 -0.58 28.19
CA SER A 16 2.44 -1.64 27.26
C SER A 16 1.69 -1.56 25.93
N MET A 17 0.39 -1.26 25.94
CA MET A 17 -0.41 -1.08 24.71
C MET A 17 0.04 0.14 23.90
N ILE A 18 0.40 1.25 24.55
CA ILE A 18 0.94 2.45 23.88
C ILE A 18 2.31 2.13 23.27
N ALA A 19 3.18 1.43 24.00
CA ALA A 19 4.47 0.98 23.48
C ALA A 19 4.31 0.05 22.27
N LEU A 20 3.37 -0.90 22.32
CA LEU A 20 3.06 -1.79 21.21
C LEU A 20 2.54 -1.01 19.99
N ALA A 21 1.63 -0.06 20.19
CA ALA A 21 1.13 0.79 19.12
C ALA A 21 2.24 1.63 18.47
N LEU A 22 3.17 2.16 19.27
CA LEU A 22 4.35 2.88 18.78
C LEU A 22 5.28 1.98 17.95
N VAL A 23 5.55 0.75 18.41
CA VAL A 23 6.37 -0.23 17.68
C VAL A 23 5.71 -0.61 16.35
N VAL A 24 4.39 -0.80 16.33
CA VAL A 24 3.63 -1.08 15.09
C VAL A 24 3.69 0.10 14.13
N MET A 25 3.54 1.34 14.60
CA MET A 25 3.61 2.54 13.75
C MET A 25 5.01 2.75 13.15
N LEU A 26 6.06 2.48 13.92
CA LEU A 26 7.44 2.53 13.43
C LEU A 26 7.70 1.50 12.31
N GLY A 27 7.05 0.33 12.37
CA GLY A 27 7.14 -0.71 11.34
C GLY A 27 6.50 -0.34 9.99
N VAL A 28 5.61 0.66 9.96
CA VAL A 28 4.96 1.11 8.71
C VAL A 28 5.75 2.24 8.03
N ALA A 29 6.54 3.01 8.80
CA ALA A 29 7.28 4.17 8.30
C ALA A 29 8.43 3.83 7.31
N GLY A 30 8.92 2.58 7.32
CA GLY A 30 10.01 2.12 6.45
C GLY A 30 9.58 1.44 5.15
N ARG A 31 8.29 1.44 4.80
CA ARG A 31 7.81 0.80 3.57
C ARG A 31 8.04 1.72 2.38
N GLU A 32 8.99 1.38 1.51
CA GLU A 32 9.08 2.01 0.19
C GLU A 32 7.82 1.65 -0.62
N THR A 33 7.10 2.68 -1.06
CA THR A 33 6.01 2.51 -2.02
C THR A 33 6.60 2.48 -3.44
N PRO A 34 6.15 1.58 -4.32
CA PRO A 34 6.54 1.63 -5.72
C PRO A 34 6.25 3.01 -6.31
N HIS A 35 7.22 3.57 -7.01
CA HIS A 35 7.06 4.85 -7.70
C HIS A 35 6.85 4.62 -9.20
N GLY A 36 6.12 5.54 -9.83
CA GLY A 36 5.89 5.52 -11.27
C GLY A 36 4.55 4.94 -11.66
N THR A 37 4.49 4.43 -12.89
CA THR A 37 3.25 4.03 -13.56
C THR A 37 3.35 2.58 -14.01
N ILE A 38 2.31 1.80 -13.75
CA ILE A 38 2.12 0.46 -14.33
C ILE A 38 1.25 0.62 -15.58
N VAL A 39 1.68 0.02 -16.69
CA VAL A 39 0.91 -0.05 -17.93
C VAL A 39 0.53 -1.50 -18.16
N ALA A 40 -0.77 -1.79 -18.13
CA ALA A 40 -1.30 -3.13 -18.37
C ALA A 40 -1.98 -3.19 -19.74
N SER A 41 -1.54 -4.13 -20.58
CA SER A 41 -2.15 -4.40 -21.88
C SER A 41 -3.40 -5.27 -21.72
N ASN A 42 -4.55 -4.79 -22.20
CA ASN A 42 -5.83 -5.52 -22.15
C ASN A 42 -6.11 -6.14 -23.52
N MET A 43 -5.49 -7.29 -23.80
CA MET A 43 -5.52 -7.94 -25.11
C MET A 43 -6.93 -8.13 -25.69
N ARG A 44 -7.92 -8.50 -24.87
CA ARG A 44 -9.28 -8.76 -25.36
C ARG A 44 -10.10 -7.49 -25.61
N ASP A 45 -9.68 -6.38 -25.00
CA ASP A 45 -10.46 -5.14 -24.98
C ASP A 45 -9.85 -4.06 -25.86
N ASN A 46 -8.72 -4.34 -26.52
CA ASN A 46 -7.99 -3.40 -27.38
C ASN A 46 -7.70 -2.07 -26.69
N THR A 47 -7.30 -2.16 -25.41
CA THR A 47 -6.96 -1.01 -24.57
C THR A 47 -5.70 -1.28 -23.74
N ALA A 48 -5.15 -0.22 -23.16
CA ALA A 48 -4.16 -0.29 -22.10
C ALA A 48 -4.64 0.49 -20.87
N THR A 49 -4.43 -0.06 -19.67
CA THR A 49 -4.74 0.60 -18.41
C THR A 49 -3.48 1.19 -17.80
N VAL A 50 -3.55 2.47 -17.43
CA VAL A 50 -2.49 3.23 -16.79
C VAL A 50 -2.80 3.31 -15.30
N ILE A 51 -1.92 2.82 -14.44
CA ILE A 51 -2.15 2.66 -13.00
C ILE A 51 -1.04 3.35 -12.22
N ASP A 52 -1.42 4.11 -11.20
CA ASP A 52 -0.48 4.67 -10.22
C ASP A 52 0.12 3.56 -9.37
N ALA A 53 1.44 3.38 -9.40
CA ALA A 53 2.10 2.24 -8.77
C ALA A 53 2.03 2.29 -7.23
N ALA A 54 1.89 3.47 -6.64
CA ALA A 54 1.86 3.65 -5.19
C ALA A 54 0.48 3.32 -4.59
N SER A 55 -0.59 3.79 -5.24
CA SER A 55 -1.97 3.66 -4.74
C SER A 55 -2.77 2.54 -5.40
N GLY A 56 -2.31 2.00 -6.52
CA GLY A 56 -3.06 1.06 -7.35
C GLY A 56 -4.26 1.69 -8.06
N ARG A 57 -4.39 3.02 -8.03
CA ARG A 57 -5.50 3.72 -8.66
C ARG A 57 -5.33 3.73 -10.18
N VAL A 58 -6.41 3.41 -10.89
CA VAL A 58 -6.48 3.60 -12.34
C VAL A 58 -6.46 5.10 -12.65
N LEU A 59 -5.47 5.51 -13.45
CA LEU A 59 -5.30 6.87 -13.92
C LEU A 59 -6.03 7.09 -15.25
N ALA A 60 -5.97 6.10 -16.13
CA ALA A 60 -6.63 6.13 -17.43
C ALA A 60 -6.78 4.72 -18.01
N THR A 61 -7.72 4.58 -18.95
CA THR A 61 -7.78 3.46 -19.90
C THR A 61 -7.75 4.08 -21.28
N LEU A 62 -6.76 3.69 -22.09
CA LEU A 62 -6.50 4.27 -23.39
C LEU A 62 -6.72 3.22 -24.49
N PRO A 63 -7.28 3.60 -25.66
CA PRO A 63 -7.36 2.68 -26.79
C PRO A 63 -5.97 2.32 -27.29
N THR A 64 -5.82 1.09 -27.78
CA THR A 64 -4.61 0.59 -28.46
C THR A 64 -4.95 0.15 -29.89
N GLY A 65 -4.03 -0.59 -30.52
CA GLY A 65 -4.36 -1.49 -31.64
C GLY A 65 -5.06 -2.76 -31.18
N GLU A 66 -5.35 -3.64 -32.12
CA GLU A 66 -5.97 -4.95 -31.88
C GLU A 66 -5.04 -5.88 -31.10
N ALA A 67 -5.59 -6.59 -30.11
CA ALA A 67 -4.93 -7.64 -29.34
C ALA A 67 -3.51 -7.29 -28.89
N PRO A 68 -3.29 -6.21 -28.12
CA PRO A 68 -1.95 -5.83 -27.69
C PRO A 68 -1.32 -6.92 -26.79
N HIS A 69 -0.12 -7.38 -27.16
CA HIS A 69 0.59 -8.46 -26.46
C HIS A 69 1.77 -7.96 -25.62
N GLU A 70 2.37 -6.84 -25.99
CA GLU A 70 3.61 -6.34 -25.41
C GLU A 70 3.46 -4.87 -24.98
N VAL A 71 4.28 -4.47 -24.01
CA VAL A 71 4.43 -3.08 -23.57
C VAL A 71 5.92 -2.79 -23.58
N ASP A 72 6.30 -1.74 -24.30
CA ASP A 72 7.68 -1.25 -24.35
C ASP A 72 7.78 0.14 -23.71
N ASP A 73 8.90 0.40 -23.02
CA ASP A 73 9.23 1.70 -22.44
C ASP A 73 10.23 2.41 -23.34
N ALA A 74 9.72 3.15 -24.32
CA ALA A 74 10.51 3.88 -25.30
C ALA A 74 11.37 5.03 -24.71
N ARG A 75 11.37 5.23 -23.39
CA ARG A 75 12.13 6.30 -22.70
C ARG A 75 13.47 5.83 -22.12
N ARG A 76 13.83 4.55 -22.29
CA ARG A 76 15.15 4.00 -21.93
C ARG A 76 15.93 3.58 -23.17
#